data_AF-A0A8J6YI73-F1
#
_entry.id   AF-A0A8J6YI73-F1
#
_cell.length_a   1.000
_cell.length_b   1.000
_cell.length_c   1.000
_cell.angle_alpha   90.00
_cell.angle_beta   90.00
_cell.angle_gamma   90.00
#
_symmetry.space_group_name_H-M   'P 1'
#
loop_
_entity.id
_entity.type
_entity.pdbx_description
1 polymer ?
#
loop_
_entity_poly.entity_id
_entity_poly.type
_entity_poly.pdbx_seq_one_letter_code
_entity_poly.pdbx_strand_id
1 'polypeptide(L)'
;MAELPENIVETLERYRNPPNKLRSLQEINARYKLTLENYKKICLTSGDVRDQKIATHAEIKILGWVLGKPDKDVIKDIAENSNRVIFPPQ
;
A
#
# COMPACT_ATOMS: atom_id res chain seq x y z
N MET A 1 -16.72 43.31 -17.43
CA MET A 1 -15.90 42.11 -17.10
C MET A 1 -16.89 41.01 -16.80
N ALA A 2 -16.83 39.88 -17.53
CA ALA A 2 -17.78 38.79 -17.33
C ALA A 2 -17.40 38.05 -16.04
N GLU A 3 -18.25 38.15 -15.02
CA GLU A 3 -18.09 37.40 -13.77
C GLU A 3 -18.36 35.92 -14.06
N LEU A 4 -17.39 35.07 -13.76
CA LEU A 4 -17.54 33.62 -13.91
C LEU A 4 -18.56 33.13 -12.90
N PRO A 5 -19.52 32.28 -13.29
CA PRO A 5 -20.50 31.74 -12.36
C PRO A 5 -19.80 30.96 -11.24
N GLU A 6 -20.27 31.10 -10.00
CA GLU A 6 -19.64 30.56 -8.78
C GLU A 6 -19.31 29.06 -8.88
N ASN A 7 -20.14 28.30 -9.60
CA ASN A 7 -19.93 26.87 -9.91
C ASN A 7 -18.60 26.58 -10.61
N ILE A 8 -18.15 27.46 -11.51
CA ILE A 8 -16.91 27.29 -12.26
C ILE A 8 -15.72 27.61 -11.36
N VAL A 9 -15.85 28.62 -10.50
CA VAL A 9 -14.81 29.00 -9.53
C VAL A 9 -14.55 27.84 -8.56
N GLU A 10 -15.60 27.26 -7.98
CA GLU A 10 -15.48 26.11 -7.08
C GLU A 10 -14.86 24.89 -7.78
N THR A 11 -15.26 24.63 -9.02
CA THR A 11 -14.70 23.55 -9.83
C THR A 11 -13.19 23.77 -10.07
N LEU A 12 -12.79 24.98 -10.44
CA LEU A 12 -11.39 25.34 -10.66
C LEU A 12 -10.56 25.22 -9.38
N GLU A 13 -11.11 25.59 -8.22
CA GLU A 13 -10.43 25.41 -6.93
C GLU A 13 -10.22 23.93 -6.57
N ARG A 14 -11.22 23.07 -6.83
CA ARG A 14 -11.09 21.61 -6.65
C ARG A 14 -10.04 20.99 -7.57
N TYR A 15 -9.87 21.51 -8.79
CA TYR A 15 -8.80 21.08 -9.70
C TYR A 15 -7.42 21.64 -9.28
N ARG A 16 -7.38 22.86 -8.73
CA ARG A 16 -6.15 23.50 -8.26
C ARG A 16 -5.58 22.82 -7.01
N ASN A 17 -6.44 22.28 -6.17
CA ASN A 17 -6.07 21.50 -4.99
C ASN A 17 -6.91 20.22 -4.93
N PRO A 18 -6.57 19.18 -5.72
CA PRO A 18 -7.34 17.96 -5.74
C PRO A 18 -7.35 17.34 -4.33
N PRO A 19 -8.53 17.00 -3.77
CA PRO A 19 -8.61 16.34 -2.47
C PRO A 19 -7.87 14.99 -2.46
N ASN A 20 -7.67 14.42 -3.66
CA ASN A 20 -6.84 13.24 -3.91
C ASN A 20 -5.44 13.69 -4.36
N LYS A 21 -4.66 14.26 -3.44
CA LYS A 21 -3.23 14.46 -3.68
C LYS A 21 -2.61 13.08 -3.94
N LEU A 22 -1.79 12.96 -4.99
CA LEU A 22 -0.98 11.75 -5.20
C LEU A 22 -0.24 11.45 -3.88
N ARG A 23 -0.38 10.21 -3.38
CA ARG A 23 0.24 9.84 -2.10
C ARG A 23 1.74 10.11 -2.18
N SER A 24 2.26 10.84 -1.22
CA SER A 24 3.70 11.07 -1.08
C SER A 24 4.41 9.72 -0.91
N LEU A 25 5.65 9.60 -1.39
CA LEU A 25 6.44 8.38 -1.24
C LEU A 25 6.57 7.95 0.23
N GLN A 26 6.63 8.92 1.16
CA GLN A 26 6.62 8.68 2.60
C GLN A 26 5.34 7.99 3.08
N GLU A 27 4.18 8.38 2.55
CA GLU A 27 2.89 7.78 2.91
C GLU A 27 2.77 6.35 2.37
N ILE A 28 3.29 6.11 1.16
CA ILE A 28 3.37 4.77 0.57
C ILE A 28 4.30 3.89 1.41
N ASN A 29 5.44 4.42 1.88
CA ASN A 29 6.35 3.70 2.77
C ASN A 29 5.71 3.36 4.12
N ALA A 30 5.00 4.33 4.73
CA ALA A 30 4.27 4.11 5.96
C ALA A 30 3.20 3.02 5.79
N ARG A 31 2.45 3.06 4.67
CA ARG A 31 1.47 2.04 4.33
C ARG A 31 2.10 0.68 4.14
N TYR A 32 3.21 0.59 3.41
CA TYR A 32 3.95 -0.66 3.20
C TYR A 32 4.31 -1.34 4.54
N LYS A 33 4.86 -0.58 5.49
CA LYS A 33 5.21 -1.08 6.83
C LYS A 33 3.97 -1.52 7.61
N LEU A 34 2.91 -0.71 7.60
CA LEU A 34 1.65 -1.06 8.27
C LEU A 34 1.06 -2.36 7.72
N THR A 35 1.07 -2.54 6.40
CA THR A 35 0.53 -3.73 5.74
C THR A 35 1.38 -4.98 6.06
N LEU A 36 2.70 -4.86 6.21
CA LEU A 36 3.57 -5.94 6.72
C LEU A 36 3.21 -6.35 8.16
N GLU A 37 2.99 -5.38 9.05
CA GLU A 37 2.56 -5.66 10.42
C GLU A 37 1.18 -6.33 10.46
N ASN A 38 0.26 -5.89 9.59
CA ASN A 38 -1.05 -6.50 9.45
C ASN A 38 -0.93 -7.95 8.95
N TYR A 39 -0.08 -8.20 7.96
CA TYR A 39 0.18 -9.54 7.46
C TYR A 39 0.73 -10.48 8.54
N LYS A 40 1.62 -9.98 9.41
CA LYS A 40 2.11 -10.71 10.58
C LYS A 40 0.98 -11.10 11.53
N LYS A 41 0.07 -10.16 11.83
CA LYS A 41 -1.10 -10.42 12.69
C LYS A 41 -2.04 -11.46 12.07
N ILE A 42 -2.32 -11.36 10.77
CA ILE A 42 -3.14 -12.34 10.04
C ILE A 42 -2.46 -13.72 10.06
N CYS A 43 -1.12 -13.77 9.94
CA CYS A 43 -0.38 -15.02 10.03
C CYS A 43 -0.47 -15.70 11.40
N LEU A 44 -0.55 -14.93 12.48
CA LEU A 44 -0.68 -15.41 13.85
C LEU A 44 -2.13 -15.70 14.27
N THR A 45 -3.11 -15.23 13.50
CA THR A 45 -4.53 -15.44 13.80
C THR A 45 -4.95 -16.88 13.48
N SER A 46 -5.57 -17.53 14.45
CA SER A 46 -6.17 -18.87 14.28
C SER A 46 -7.53 -18.73 13.59
N GLY A 47 -7.70 -19.33 12.41
CA GLY A 47 -8.95 -19.31 11.65
C GLY A 47 -8.75 -19.40 10.13
N ASP A 48 -9.84 -19.42 9.37
CA ASP A 48 -9.78 -19.38 7.91
C ASP A 48 -9.54 -17.93 7.43
N VAL A 49 -8.26 -17.57 7.35
CA VAL A 49 -7.79 -16.24 6.93
C VAL A 49 -7.02 -16.30 5.60
N ARG A 50 -7.26 -17.34 4.79
CA ARG A 50 -6.52 -17.60 3.55
C ARG A 50 -6.69 -16.47 2.54
N ASP A 51 -7.92 -16.01 2.33
CA ASP A 51 -8.23 -14.91 1.42
C ASP A 51 -7.55 -13.61 1.87
N GLN A 52 -7.65 -13.28 3.16
CA GLN A 52 -6.98 -12.12 3.75
C GLN A 52 -5.46 -12.17 3.60
N LYS A 53 -4.84 -13.35 3.73
CA LYS A 53 -3.40 -13.53 3.48
C LYS A 53 -3.04 -13.24 2.03
N ILE A 54 -3.80 -13.77 1.07
CA ILE A 54 -3.56 -13.57 -0.37
C ILE A 54 -3.71 -12.09 -0.73
N ALA A 55 -4.81 -11.46 -0.27
CA ALA A 55 -5.07 -10.05 -0.52
C ALA A 55 -3.97 -9.15 0.06
N THR A 56 -3.59 -9.37 1.32
CA THR A 56 -2.56 -8.57 2.01
C THR A 56 -1.18 -8.79 1.36
N HIS A 57 -0.85 -10.02 0.96
CA HIS A 57 0.38 -10.33 0.24
C HIS A 57 0.48 -9.57 -1.09
N ALA A 58 -0.61 -9.54 -1.88
CA ALA A 58 -0.67 -8.78 -3.12
C ALA A 58 -0.50 -7.26 -2.87
N GLU A 59 -1.13 -6.71 -1.83
CA GLU A 59 -0.97 -5.31 -1.45
C GLU A 59 0.50 -4.97 -1.11
N ILE A 60 1.19 -5.82 -0.34
CA ILE A 60 2.61 -5.63 -0.01
C ILE A 60 3.47 -5.62 -1.27
N LYS A 61 3.23 -6.54 -2.22
CA LYS A 61 3.96 -6.58 -3.49
C LYS A 61 3.82 -5.29 -4.29
N ILE A 62 2.58 -4.83 -4.47
CA ILE A 62 2.29 -3.60 -5.23
C ILE A 62 2.95 -2.39 -4.57
N LEU A 63 2.82 -2.24 -3.25
CA LEU A 63 3.42 -1.13 -2.51
C LEU A 63 4.97 -1.17 -2.59
N GLY A 64 5.57 -2.37 -2.49
CA GLY A 64 7.01 -2.55 -2.66
C GLY A 64 7.51 -2.14 -4.04
N TRP A 65 6.80 -2.54 -5.11
CA TRP A 65 7.13 -2.17 -6.48
C TRP A 65 6.99 -0.66 -6.73
N VAL A 66 5.95 -0.03 -6.19
CA VAL A 66 5.77 1.44 -6.28
C VAL A 66 6.90 2.19 -5.57
N LEU A 67 7.48 1.60 -4.51
CA LEU A 67 8.67 2.14 -3.82
C LEU A 67 9.99 1.82 -4.56
N GLY A 68 9.95 1.11 -5.69
CA GLY A 68 11.13 0.70 -6.45
C GLY A 68 11.92 -0.46 -5.82
N LYS A 69 11.33 -1.19 -4.85
CA LYS A 69 11.98 -2.39 -4.29
C LYS A 69 11.94 -3.54 -5.29
N PRO A 70 13.04 -4.30 -5.46
CA PRO A 70 13.04 -5.50 -6.27
C PRO A 70 12.19 -6.59 -5.62
N ASP A 71 11.64 -7.49 -6.43
CA ASP A 71 10.72 -8.54 -5.97
C ASP A 71 11.33 -9.43 -4.87
N LYS A 72 12.63 -9.72 -4.96
CA LYS A 72 13.38 -10.51 -3.97
C LYS A 72 13.36 -9.88 -2.57
N ASP A 73 13.57 -8.57 -2.46
CA ASP A 73 13.54 -7.85 -1.19
C ASP A 73 12.14 -7.82 -0.59
N VAL A 74 11.11 -7.65 -1.44
CA VAL A 74 9.72 -7.67 -0.97
C VAL A 74 9.31 -9.06 -0.47
N ILE A 75 9.72 -10.13 -1.17
CA ILE A 75 9.49 -11.51 -0.72
C ILE A 75 10.19 -11.78 0.62
N LYS A 76 11.43 -11.28 0.76
CA LYS A 76 12.18 -11.39 2.03
C LYS A 76 11.43 -10.70 3.17
N ASP A 77 11.00 -9.44 2.97
CA ASP A 77 10.21 -8.67 3.94
C ASP A 77 8.93 -9.44 4.36
N ILE A 78 8.21 -10.02 3.39
CA ILE A 78 7.00 -10.83 3.65
C ILE A 78 7.32 -12.07 4.49
N ALA A 79 8.40 -12.77 4.15
CA ALA A 79 8.74 -14.01 4.81
C ALA A 79 9.22 -13.80 6.26
N GLU A 80 10.00 -12.74 6.51
CA GLU A 80 10.36 -12.27 7.86
C GLU A 80 9.11 -11.97 8.72
N ASN A 81 8.05 -11.45 8.10
CA ASN A 81 6.79 -11.14 8.78
C ASN A 81 5.79 -12.32 8.81
N SER A 82 6.05 -13.42 8.10
CA SER A 82 5.17 -14.59 8.05
C SER A 82 5.45 -15.62 9.14
N ASN A 83 6.50 -15.45 9.95
CA ASN A 83 7.02 -16.47 10.87
C ASN A 83 7.34 -17.82 10.19
N ARG A 84 7.46 -17.82 8.86
CA ARG A 84 7.87 -18.99 8.07
C ARG A 84 9.38 -18.96 7.95
N VAL A 85 10.03 -20.08 8.28
CA VAL A 85 11.46 -20.28 8.02
C VAL A 85 11.66 -20.17 6.50
N ILE A 86 12.45 -19.19 6.08
CA ILE A 86 12.85 -19.04 4.68
C ILE A 86 13.75 -20.23 4.36
N PHE A 87 13.24 -21.22 3.62
CA PHE A 87 14.13 -22.14 2.93
C PHE A 87 14.74 -21.36 1.75
N PRO A 88 16.08 -21.29 1.65
CA PRO A 88 16.72 -20.63 0.51
C PRO A 88 16.28 -21.33 -0.78
N PRO A 89 16.21 -20.59 -1.91
CA PRO A 89 16.03 -21.23 -3.20
C PRO A 89 17.21 -22.19 -3.43
N GLN A 90 16.90 -23.46 -3.73
CA GLN A 90 17.86 -24.48 -4.18
C GLN A 90 18.47 -24.08 -5.52
#